data_AF-A0A1M5HFI4-F1
#
_entry.id   AF-A0A1M5HFI4-F1
#
_cell.length_a   1.000
_cell.length_b   1.000
_cell.length_c   1.000
_cell.angle_alpha   90.00
_cell.angle_beta   90.00
_cell.angle_gamma   90.00
#
_symmetry.space_group_name_H-M   'P 1'
#
loop_
_entity.id
_entity.type
_entity.pdbx_description
1 polymer ?
#
loop_
_entity_poly.entity_id
_entity_poly.type
_entity_poly.pdbx_seq_one_letter_code
_entity_poly.pdbx_strand_id
1 'polypeptide(L)'
;MKGLVHVDEFIIGGQEENAPGRSYNTPKTKVIITVELNEERKVKRVYAKVINDYSAKSFTPLFEQHISEEAKVITDKWRGLQPIKEKV
;
A
#
# COMPACT_ATOMS: atom_id res chain seq x y z
N MET A 1 3.05 5.15 -12.41
CA MET A 1 4.39 5.31 -11.81
C MET A 1 5.29 4.32 -12.52
N LYS A 2 6.46 4.75 -13.00
CA LYS A 2 7.36 3.92 -13.82
C LYS A 2 8.73 3.73 -13.18
N GLY A 3 9.08 4.55 -12.19
CA GLY A 3 10.37 4.50 -11.52
C GLY A 3 10.40 3.51 -10.35
N LEU A 4 11.19 3.87 -9.34
CA LEU A 4 11.23 3.17 -8.07
C LEU A 4 10.00 3.51 -7.23
N VAL A 5 9.18 2.52 -6.91
CA VAL A 5 7.93 2.70 -6.16
C VAL A 5 7.99 1.89 -4.87
N HIS A 6 7.81 2.55 -3.73
CA HIS A 6 7.58 1.90 -2.46
C HIS A 6 6.08 1.74 -2.24
N VAL A 7 5.62 0.55 -1.87
CA VAL A 7 4.24 0.29 -1.47
C VAL A 7 4.23 -0.21 -0.03
N ASP A 8 3.34 0.36 0.76
CA ASP A 8 3.12 -0.03 2.16
C ASP A 8 1.64 0.17 2.52
N GLU A 9 1.25 -0.30 3.69
CA GLU A 9 -0.07 -0.10 4.23
C GLU A 9 -0.04 0.28 5.71
N PHE A 10 -0.96 1.16 6.10
CA PHE A 10 -1.04 1.64 7.47
C PHE A 10 -2.49 1.86 7.89
N ILE A 11 -2.66 2.31 9.12
CA ILE A 11 -3.97 2.52 9.73
C ILE A 11 -4.03 3.92 10.31
N ILE A 12 -5.16 4.59 10.11
CA ILE A 12 -5.48 5.89 10.70
C ILE A 12 -6.65 5.70 11.67
N GLY A 13 -6.47 6.10 12.93
CA GLY A 13 -7.50 6.01 13.96
C GLY A 13 -6.95 6.29 15.36
N GLY A 14 -7.85 6.50 16.31
CA GLY A 14 -7.51 6.70 17.72
C GLY A 14 -7.20 5.39 18.45
N GLN A 15 -6.78 5.51 19.70
CA GLN A 15 -6.68 4.37 20.61
C GLN A 15 -8.07 3.81 20.92
N GLU A 16 -8.18 2.49 21.02
CA GLU A 16 -9.43 1.80 21.33
C GLU A 16 -9.18 0.71 22.37
N GLU A 17 -10.13 0.55 23.29
CA GLU A 17 -10.09 -0.50 24.29
C GLU A 17 -10.17 -1.88 23.63
N ASN A 18 -9.31 -2.81 24.04
CA ASN A 18 -9.21 -4.17 23.49
C ASN A 18 -8.86 -4.27 21.99
N ALA A 19 -8.43 -3.17 21.37
CA ALA A 19 -8.13 -3.11 19.93
C ALA A 19 -6.75 -2.48 19.64
N PRO A 20 -5.65 -3.14 20.06
CA PRO A 20 -4.30 -2.65 19.82
C PRO A 20 -3.92 -2.72 18.33
N GLY A 21 -3.15 -1.73 17.88
CA GLY A 21 -2.51 -1.72 16.55
C GLY A 21 -3.47 -2.05 15.40
N ARG A 22 -3.14 -3.11 14.65
CA ARG A 22 -3.84 -3.54 13.42
C ARG A 22 -5.07 -4.42 13.62
N SER A 23 -5.76 -4.24 14.74
CA SER A 23 -6.99 -4.97 15.04
C SER A 23 -8.02 -4.84 13.91
N TYR A 24 -8.52 -5.99 13.42
CA TYR A 24 -9.32 -6.06 12.18
C TYR A 24 -10.70 -5.41 12.31
N ASN A 25 -11.39 -5.69 13.41
CA ASN A 25 -12.76 -5.25 13.69
C ASN A 25 -12.75 -3.96 14.49
N THR A 26 -12.21 -2.92 13.86
CA THR A 26 -12.10 -1.58 14.44
C THR A 26 -12.63 -0.54 13.47
N PRO A 27 -13.13 0.62 13.97
CA PRO A 27 -13.46 1.75 13.11
C PRO A 27 -12.22 2.43 12.51
N LYS A 28 -11.00 1.97 12.83
CA LYS A 28 -9.78 2.51 12.25
C LYS A 28 -9.74 2.28 10.73
N THR A 29 -9.38 3.33 10.02
CA THR A 29 -9.31 3.33 8.56
C THR A 29 -8.01 2.67 8.09
N LYS A 30 -8.14 1.66 7.24
CA LYS A 30 -6.99 0.97 6.64
C LYS A 30 -6.67 1.66 5.31
N VAL A 31 -5.38 1.91 5.05
CA VAL A 31 -4.92 2.66 3.88
C VAL A 31 -3.74 1.93 3.24
N ILE A 32 -3.77 1.79 1.93
CA ILE A 32 -2.59 1.44 1.12
C ILE A 32 -1.99 2.72 0.55
N ILE A 33 -0.66 2.84 0.55
CA ILE A 33 0.07 3.99 0.04
C ILE A 33 1.19 3.57 -0.89
N THR A 34 1.45 4.41 -1.87
CA THR A 34 2.56 4.25 -2.81
C THR A 34 3.31 5.54 -2.98
N VAL A 35 4.63 5.43 -3.01
CA VAL A 35 5.56 6.54 -3.11
C VAL A 35 6.54 6.24 -4.24
N GLU A 36 6.45 7.00 -5.33
CA GLU A 36 7.47 6.97 -6.38
C GLU A 36 8.60 7.93 -6.01
N LEU A 37 9.83 7.46 -6.09
CA LEU A 37 11.03 8.26 -5.89
C LEU A 37 11.65 8.65 -7.23
N ASN A 38 12.25 9.84 -7.28
CA ASN A 38 13.14 10.22 -8.38
C ASN A 38 14.53 9.60 -8.21
N GLU A 39 15.43 9.87 -9.16
CA GLU A 39 16.80 9.34 -9.17
C GLU A 39 17.62 9.76 -7.94
N GLU A 40 17.34 10.96 -7.40
CA GLU A 40 17.93 11.48 -6.16
C GLU A 40 17.29 10.92 -4.88
N ARG A 41 16.42 9.90 -4.99
CA ARG A 41 15.66 9.32 -3.87
C ARG A 41 14.72 10.29 -3.15
N LYS A 42 14.35 11.40 -3.79
CA LYS A 42 13.32 12.33 -3.30
C LYS A 42 11.94 11.88 -3.76
N VAL A 43 10.92 12.24 -2.99
CA VAL A 43 9.52 11.96 -3.34
C VAL A 43 9.17 12.66 -4.64
N LYS A 44 8.72 11.89 -5.63
CA LYS A 44 8.25 12.39 -6.92
C LYS A 44 6.73 12.49 -6.94
N ARG A 45 6.02 11.43 -6.54
CA ARG A 45 4.56 11.43 -6.39
C ARG A 45 4.11 10.39 -5.38
N VAL A 46 2.92 10.60 -4.81
CA VAL A 46 2.32 9.72 -3.81
C VAL A 46 0.85 9.48 -4.16
N TYR A 47 0.39 8.23 -4.04
CA TYR A 47 -1.03 7.88 -4.08
C TYR A 47 -1.38 7.06 -2.84
N ALA A 48 -2.50 7.38 -2.21
CA ALA A 48 -3.03 6.63 -1.08
C ALA A 48 -4.52 6.31 -1.32
N LYS A 49 -4.96 5.15 -0.86
CA LYS A 49 -6.34 4.68 -1.02
C LYS A 49 -6.82 3.96 0.23
N VAL A 50 -8.03 4.30 0.66
CA VAL A 50 -8.73 3.55 1.72
C VAL A 50 -9.08 2.16 1.20
N ILE A 51 -8.84 1.16 2.02
CA ILE A 51 -9.05 -0.26 1.71
C ILE A 51 -9.96 -0.89 2.76
N ASN A 52 -10.77 -1.85 2.33
CA ASN A 52 -11.69 -2.54 3.24
C ASN A 52 -10.94 -3.57 4.11
N ASP A 53 -9.90 -4.20 3.54
CA ASP A 53 -9.10 -5.23 4.19
C ASP A 53 -7.68 -5.28 3.60
N TYR A 54 -6.82 -6.16 4.14
CA TYR A 54 -5.45 -6.37 3.69
C TYR A 54 -5.31 -7.46 2.61
N SER A 55 -6.37 -7.74 1.86
CA SER A 55 -6.34 -8.72 0.78
C SER A 55 -5.72 -8.13 -0.49
N ALA A 56 -5.16 -8.99 -1.33
CA ALA A 56 -4.67 -8.60 -2.65
C ALA A 56 -5.75 -7.88 -3.47
N LYS A 57 -7.01 -8.33 -3.37
CA LYS A 57 -8.15 -7.72 -4.06
C LYS A 57 -8.36 -6.25 -3.68
N SER A 58 -8.16 -5.91 -2.41
CA SER A 58 -8.26 -4.52 -1.94
C SER A 58 -7.10 -3.65 -2.43
N PHE A 59 -5.94 -4.25 -2.68
CA PHE A 59 -4.74 -3.55 -3.15
C PHE A 59 -4.71 -3.38 -4.67
N THR A 60 -5.22 -4.35 -5.43
CA THR A 60 -5.18 -4.41 -6.91
C THR A 60 -5.56 -3.09 -7.60
N PRO A 61 -6.65 -2.40 -7.23
CA PRO A 61 -7.04 -1.18 -7.93
C PRO A 61 -5.97 -0.08 -7.89
N LEU A 62 -5.21 0.03 -6.80
CA LEU A 62 -4.16 1.05 -6.72
C LEU A 62 -3.00 0.70 -7.67
N PHE A 63 -2.63 -0.58 -7.76
CA PHE A 63 -1.58 -1.05 -8.66
C PHE A 63 -1.97 -0.81 -10.11
N GLU A 64 -3.14 -1.29 -10.54
CA GLU A 64 -3.59 -1.16 -11.94
C GLU A 64 -3.76 0.30 -12.38
N GLN A 65 -4.19 1.19 -11.47
CA GLN A 65 -4.45 2.59 -11.82
C GLN A 65 -3.20 3.47 -11.79
N HIS A 66 -2.22 3.16 -10.93
CA HIS A 66 -1.15 4.09 -10.61
C HIS A 66 0.26 3.51 -10.75
N ILE A 67 0.46 2.20 -10.87
CA ILE A 67 1.76 1.55 -11.02
C ILE A 67 1.83 0.91 -12.40
N SER A 68 2.89 1.24 -13.16
CA SER A 68 3.18 0.61 -14.44
C SER A 68 3.76 -0.78 -14.20
N GLU A 69 3.49 -1.73 -15.08
CA GLU A 69 4.10 -3.08 -15.03
C GLU A 69 5.64 -3.03 -15.12
N GLU A 70 6.20 -1.98 -15.73
CA GLU A 70 7.64 -1.74 -15.82
C GLU A 70 8.26 -1.14 -14.54
N ALA A 71 7.46 -0.80 -13.53
CA ALA A 71 7.94 -0.10 -12.34
C ALA A 71 8.72 -1.04 -11.41
N LYS A 72 9.80 -0.53 -10.81
CA LYS A 72 10.52 -1.28 -9.77
C LYS A 72 9.81 -1.11 -8.44
N VAL A 73 9.01 -2.10 -8.06
CA VAL A 73 8.25 -2.08 -6.81
C VAL A 73 9.04 -2.66 -5.62
N ILE A 74 9.04 -1.94 -4.50
CA ILE A 74 9.56 -2.38 -3.20
C ILE A 74 8.41 -2.45 -2.20
N THR A 75 8.27 -3.59 -1.53
CA THR A 75 7.29 -3.80 -0.46
C THR A 75 7.94 -4.50 0.74
N ASP A 76 7.24 -4.49 1.89
CA ASP A 76 7.62 -5.20 3.12
C ASP A 76 7.37 -6.72 3.07
N LYS A 77 6.92 -7.24 1.91
CA LYS A 77 6.54 -8.64 1.67
C LYS A 77 5.30 -9.12 2.44
N TRP A 78 4.40 -8.22 2.85
CA TRP A 78 3.11 -8.62 3.41
C TRP A 78 2.37 -9.61 2.50
N ARG A 79 1.69 -10.62 3.08
CA ARG A 79 1.06 -11.71 2.33
C ARG A 79 0.04 -11.21 1.29
N GLY A 80 -0.68 -10.14 1.59
CA GLY A 80 -1.63 -9.53 0.65
C GLY A 80 -0.96 -8.91 -0.59
N LEU A 81 0.32 -8.55 -0.52
CA LEU A 81 1.09 -7.98 -1.62
C LEU A 81 1.83 -9.05 -2.45
N GLN A 82 2.00 -10.27 -1.93
CA GLN A 82 2.70 -11.35 -2.63
C GLN A 82 2.10 -11.67 -4.01
N PRO A 83 0.76 -11.83 -4.16
CA PRO A 83 0.17 -12.15 -5.45
C PRO A 83 0.29 -11.04 -6.49
N ILE A 84 0.60 -9.81 -6.05
CA ILE A 84 0.72 -8.63 -6.91
C ILE A 84 2.15 -8.51 -7.43
N LYS A 85 3.14 -8.90 -6.64
CA LYS A 85 4.55 -8.96 -7.05
C LYS A 85 4.81 -9.97 -8.18
N GLU A 86 3.95 -10.97 -8.34
CA GLU A 86 4.07 -11.92 -9.46
C GLU A 86 3.58 -11.31 -10.79
N LYS A 87 2.82 -10.21 -10.73
CA LYS A 87 2.28 -9.50 -11.90
C LYS A 87 3.08 -8.25 -12.29
N VAL A 88 4.01 -7.80 -11.43
CA VAL A 88 4.77 -6.54 -11.54
C VAL A 88 6.24 -6.78 -11.24
#